data_AF-A0A1E4TDK4-F1
#
_entry.id   AF-A0A1E4TDK4-F1
#
_cell.length_a   1.000
_cell.length_b   1.000
_cell.length_c   1.000
_cell.angle_alpha   90.00
_cell.angle_beta   90.00
_cell.angle_gamma   90.00
#
_symmetry.space_group_name_H-M   'P 1'
#
loop_
_entity.id
_entity.type
_entity.pdbx_description
1 polymer ?
#
loop_
_entity_poly.entity_id
_entity_poly.type
_entity_poly.pdbx_seq_one_letter_code
_entity_poly.pdbx_strand_id
1 'polypeptide(L)'
;MSFQFNWHSFTEANFYSKARALLTEALNNGSMPPIIVDKVSVSDFDLGSTPPHLEILEIGDFSADSFHGIFKLNYAGDARLSLQTKIEANPLQVHYQSVPEFAGPRFLAASSSLTMPLILTLSEFRLNGIVVFVYSRAKGLTIVFPNDVLESIKVSSTFDFIPSIARYLQAEIENRLRLFFRDDFPIIMHKIS
;
A
#
# COMPACT_ATOMS: atom_id res chain seq x y z
N MET A 1 -0.47 24.03 -15.93
CA MET A 1 -0.89 23.22 -17.09
C MET A 1 -1.05 21.78 -16.62
N SER A 2 -2.16 21.11 -16.96
CA SER A 2 -2.53 19.78 -16.45
C SER A 2 -2.33 18.70 -17.51
N PHE A 3 -1.74 17.56 -17.16
CA PHE A 3 -1.73 16.39 -18.05
C PHE A 3 -3.09 15.70 -18.04
N GLN A 4 -3.60 15.33 -19.22
CA GLN A 4 -4.78 14.48 -19.35
C GLN A 4 -4.33 13.03 -19.55
N PHE A 5 -4.42 12.22 -18.50
CA PHE A 5 -4.11 10.81 -18.56
C PHE A 5 -5.21 10.03 -19.28
N ASN A 6 -4.83 9.20 -20.25
CA ASN A 6 -5.75 8.21 -20.78
C ASN A 6 -5.78 6.99 -19.84
N TRP A 7 -6.67 7.04 -18.85
CA TRP A 7 -6.77 6.05 -17.79
C TRP A 7 -7.24 4.66 -18.30
N HIS A 8 -7.94 4.62 -19.42
CA HIS A 8 -8.45 3.41 -20.05
C HIS A 8 -7.37 2.55 -20.73
N SER A 9 -6.14 3.06 -20.84
CA SER A 9 -5.03 2.27 -21.39
C SER A 9 -4.48 1.25 -20.38
N PHE A 10 -4.78 1.39 -19.08
CA PHE A 10 -4.39 0.42 -18.05
C PHE A 10 -5.34 -0.79 -17.97
N THR A 11 -6.38 -0.85 -18.81
CA THR A 11 -7.38 -1.93 -18.81
C THR A 11 -6.89 -3.24 -19.45
N GLU A 12 -5.62 -3.33 -19.83
CA GLU A 12 -5.04 -4.58 -20.29
C GLU A 12 -5.01 -5.62 -19.16
N ALA A 13 -5.60 -6.80 -19.39
CA ALA A 13 -5.72 -7.87 -18.38
C ALA A 13 -4.37 -8.34 -17.80
N ASN A 14 -3.27 -8.12 -18.52
CA ASN A 14 -1.91 -8.45 -18.08
C ASN A 14 -1.37 -7.46 -17.03
N PHE A 15 -1.81 -6.21 -17.03
CA PHE A 15 -1.35 -5.22 -16.07
C PHE A 15 -1.86 -5.53 -14.67
N TYR A 16 -3.17 -5.77 -14.50
CA TYR A 16 -3.77 -6.05 -13.20
C TYR A 16 -3.22 -7.33 -12.56
N SER A 17 -2.97 -8.39 -13.34
CA SER A 17 -2.40 -9.63 -12.82
C SER A 17 -0.95 -9.45 -12.36
N LYS A 18 -0.12 -8.76 -13.14
CA LYS A 18 1.26 -8.42 -12.78
C LYS A 18 1.31 -7.49 -11.55
N ALA A 19 0.44 -6.48 -11.50
CA ALA A 19 0.32 -5.56 -10.37
C ALA A 19 -0.08 -6.29 -9.09
N ARG A 20 -1.07 -7.19 -9.15
CA ARG A 20 -1.47 -8.02 -7.99
C ARG A 20 -0.32 -8.86 -7.45
N ALA A 21 0.45 -9.50 -8.33
CA ALA A 21 1.60 -10.30 -7.93
C ALA A 21 2.68 -9.45 -7.25
N LEU A 22 3.04 -8.30 -7.84
CA LEU A 22 4.05 -7.38 -7.30
C LEU A 22 3.59 -6.73 -5.98
N LEU A 23 2.32 -6.34 -5.88
CA LEU A 23 1.74 -5.83 -4.64
C LEU A 23 1.73 -6.90 -3.55
N THR A 24 1.37 -8.14 -3.88
CA THR A 24 1.40 -9.26 -2.94
C THR A 24 2.83 -9.50 -2.44
N GLU A 25 3.83 -9.46 -3.31
CA GLU A 25 5.24 -9.61 -2.92
C GLU A 25 5.67 -8.47 -1.99
N ALA A 26 5.44 -7.22 -2.37
CA ALA A 26 5.87 -6.06 -1.61
C ALA A 26 5.17 -5.91 -0.24
N LEU A 27 3.88 -6.23 -0.16
CA LEU A 27 3.15 -6.20 1.11
C LEU A 27 3.71 -7.22 2.11
N ASN A 28 4.20 -8.37 1.64
CA ASN A 28 4.77 -9.42 2.49
C ASN A 28 6.27 -9.23 2.80
N ASN A 29 6.97 -8.31 2.14
CA ASN A 29 8.42 -8.11 2.33
C ASN A 29 8.80 -7.36 3.63
N GLY A 30 7.82 -6.80 4.36
CA GLY A 30 8.09 -6.07 5.61
C GLY A 30 7.56 -6.77 6.86
N SER A 31 7.81 -6.14 8.02
CA SER A 31 7.26 -6.59 9.30
C SER A 31 5.74 -6.44 9.29
N MET A 32 5.03 -7.57 9.23
CA MET A 32 3.59 -7.57 9.42
C MET A 32 3.26 -7.25 10.89
N PRO A 33 2.15 -6.56 11.16
CA PRO A 33 1.69 -6.30 12.52
C PRO A 33 1.51 -7.63 13.27
N PRO A 34 1.76 -7.68 14.59
CA PRO A 34 1.71 -8.92 15.36
C PRO A 34 0.34 -9.60 15.35
N ILE A 35 -0.73 -8.85 15.06
CA ILE A 35 -2.09 -9.37 14.92
C ILE A 35 -2.29 -10.20 13.63
N ILE A 36 -1.45 -9.99 12.62
CA ILE A 36 -1.51 -10.67 11.32
C ILE A 36 -0.59 -11.90 11.38
N VAL A 37 -1.19 -13.08 11.27
CA VAL A 37 -0.49 -14.37 11.44
C VAL A 37 -0.05 -14.96 10.10
N ASP A 38 -0.83 -14.70 9.05
CA ASP A 38 -0.62 -15.28 7.73
C ASP A 38 -0.27 -14.21 6.69
N LYS A 39 0.28 -14.64 5.56
CA LYS A 39 0.65 -13.76 4.45
C LYS A 39 -0.57 -12.99 3.94
N VAL A 40 -0.34 -11.75 3.53
CA VAL A 40 -1.36 -10.93 2.88
C VAL A 40 -1.42 -11.30 1.42
N SER A 41 -2.63 -11.58 0.91
CA SER A 41 -2.89 -11.85 -0.49
C SER A 41 -3.79 -10.77 -1.08
N VAL A 42 -3.49 -10.28 -2.29
CA VAL A 42 -4.34 -9.33 -3.00
C VAL A 42 -5.43 -10.10 -3.72
N SER A 43 -6.69 -10.00 -3.26
CA SER A 43 -7.83 -10.69 -3.88
C SER A 43 -8.33 -9.93 -5.10
N ASP A 44 -8.45 -8.61 -4.98
CA ASP A 44 -8.94 -7.75 -6.04
C ASP A 44 -8.23 -6.39 -6.04
N PHE A 45 -7.99 -5.86 -7.23
CA PHE A 45 -7.31 -4.58 -7.41
C PHE A 45 -7.94 -3.88 -8.61
N ASP A 46 -8.41 -2.67 -8.37
CA ASP A 46 -9.03 -1.78 -9.34
C ASP A 46 -8.50 -0.35 -9.14
N LEU A 47 -8.09 0.28 -10.23
CA LEU A 47 -7.57 1.64 -10.25
C LEU A 47 -8.70 2.69 -10.32
N GLY A 48 -9.95 2.26 -10.51
CA GLY A 48 -11.10 3.14 -10.59
C GLY A 48 -11.19 3.89 -11.92
N SER A 49 -12.08 4.89 -12.00
CA SER A 49 -12.29 5.68 -13.22
C SER A 49 -11.61 7.06 -13.17
N THR A 50 -11.23 7.52 -11.98
CA THR A 50 -10.70 8.87 -11.77
C THR A 50 -9.17 8.86 -11.87
N PRO A 51 -8.55 9.57 -12.82
CA PRO A 51 -7.10 9.65 -12.92
C PRO A 51 -6.48 10.67 -11.94
N PRO A 52 -5.19 10.54 -11.61
CA PRO A 52 -4.44 11.56 -10.88
C PRO A 52 -4.20 12.81 -11.70
N HIS A 53 -4.19 13.95 -11.02
CA HIS A 53 -3.80 15.22 -11.58
C HIS A 53 -2.31 15.47 -11.29
N LEU A 54 -1.52 15.63 -12.36
CA LEU A 54 -0.12 16.04 -12.27
C LEU A 54 0.05 17.47 -12.77
N GLU A 55 0.65 18.30 -11.94
CA GLU A 55 1.08 19.66 -12.28
C GLU A 55 2.60 19.71 -12.40
N ILE A 56 3.11 20.32 -13.47
CA ILE A 56 4.55 20.49 -13.70
C ILE A 56 5.06 21.57 -12.75
N LEU A 57 6.05 21.22 -11.93
CA LEU A 57 6.79 22.21 -11.14
C LEU A 57 8.08 22.61 -11.87
N GLU A 58 8.84 21.61 -12.31
CA GLU A 58 10.13 21.81 -12.96
C GLU A 58 10.36 20.73 -14.02
N ILE A 59 10.92 21.12 -15.15
CA ILE A 59 11.47 20.20 -16.13
C ILE A 59 12.95 20.55 -16.23
N GLY A 60 13.80 19.60 -15.84
CA GLY A 60 15.25 19.76 -15.90
C GLY A 60 15.73 19.43 -17.31
N ASP A 61 16.22 18.21 -17.48
CA ASP A 61 16.70 17.72 -18.76
C ASP A 61 15.57 17.07 -19.57
N PHE A 62 15.40 17.52 -20.81
CA PHE A 62 14.50 16.95 -21.79
C PHE A 62 15.31 16.67 -23.06
N SER A 63 15.91 15.49 -23.12
CA SER A 63 16.67 15.01 -24.27
C SER A 63 16.03 13.73 -24.84
N ALA A 64 16.54 13.26 -25.98
CA ALA A 64 16.04 12.02 -26.58
C ALA A 64 16.31 10.78 -25.71
N ASP A 65 17.33 10.82 -24.85
CA ASP A 65 17.78 9.67 -24.06
C ASP A 65 17.62 9.85 -22.54
N SER A 66 17.29 11.07 -22.08
CA SER A 66 17.10 11.41 -20.66
C SER A 66 15.90 12.34 -20.46
N PHE A 67 15.13 12.07 -19.41
CA PHE A 67 14.09 12.97 -18.94
C PHE A 67 14.17 13.11 -17.42
N HIS A 68 14.16 14.35 -16.95
CA HIS A 68 14.05 14.69 -15.54
C HIS A 68 12.94 15.70 -15.34
N GLY A 69 11.88 15.30 -14.62
CA GLY A 69 10.77 16.18 -14.32
C GLY A 69 10.32 16.06 -12.87
N ILE A 70 9.99 17.20 -12.28
CA ILE A 70 9.44 17.32 -10.94
C ILE A 70 8.00 17.78 -11.07
N PHE A 71 7.08 17.02 -10.47
CA PHE A 71 5.65 17.22 -10.58
C PHE A 71 5.01 17.24 -9.22
N LYS A 72 3.95 18.02 -9.09
CA LYS A 72 3.01 17.95 -7.98
C LYS A 72 1.90 16.97 -8.33
N LEU A 73 1.80 15.90 -7.55
CA LEU A 73 0.76 14.89 -7.64
C LEU A 73 -0.40 15.26 -6.72
N ASN A 74 -1.61 15.25 -7.27
CA ASN A 74 -2.85 15.26 -6.52
C ASN A 74 -3.75 14.13 -7.04
N TYR A 75 -4.11 13.21 -6.17
CA TYR A 75 -5.01 12.11 -6.46
C TYR A 75 -6.11 12.06 -5.42
N ALA A 76 -7.35 12.12 -5.87
CA ALA A 76 -8.53 11.90 -5.04
C ALA A 76 -9.47 11.02 -5.85
N GLY A 77 -9.17 9.73 -5.89
CA GLY A 77 -9.81 8.78 -6.77
C GLY A 77 -10.57 7.67 -6.06
N ASP A 78 -11.22 6.86 -6.88
CA ASP A 78 -12.09 5.74 -6.51
C ASP A 78 -11.39 4.38 -6.57
N ALA A 79 -10.05 4.35 -6.60
CA ALA A 79 -9.29 3.11 -6.56
C ALA A 79 -9.67 2.24 -5.36
N ARG A 80 -9.67 0.93 -5.57
CA ARG A 80 -10.03 -0.08 -4.58
C ARG A 80 -9.01 -1.22 -4.59
N LEU A 81 -8.60 -1.60 -3.39
CA LEU A 81 -7.69 -2.73 -3.19
C LEU A 81 -8.28 -3.62 -2.09
N SER A 82 -8.62 -4.85 -2.47
CA SER A 82 -9.11 -5.87 -1.54
C SER A 82 -7.99 -6.83 -1.20
N LEU A 83 -7.78 -7.01 0.10
CA LEU A 83 -6.76 -7.86 0.67
C LEU A 83 -7.42 -8.95 1.51
N GLN A 84 -6.85 -10.15 1.47
CA GLN A 84 -7.24 -11.26 2.31
C GLN A 84 -6.04 -11.73 3.11
N THR A 85 -6.24 -11.86 4.41
CA THR A 85 -5.23 -12.37 5.35
C THR A 85 -5.92 -13.11 6.50
N LYS A 86 -5.15 -13.61 7.46
CA LYS A 86 -5.64 -14.23 8.68
C LYS A 86 -5.06 -13.54 9.89
N ILE A 87 -5.90 -13.35 10.90
CA ILE A 87 -5.52 -12.71 12.15
C ILE A 87 -5.59 -13.66 13.33
N GLU A 88 -4.83 -13.32 14.37
CA GLU A 88 -4.93 -13.91 15.69
C GLU A 88 -6.06 -13.22 16.46
N ALA A 89 -7.15 -13.95 16.71
CA ALA A 89 -8.28 -13.47 17.49
C ALA A 89 -8.18 -13.86 18.97
N ASN A 90 -7.12 -14.55 19.41
CA ASN A 90 -6.92 -14.86 20.83
C ASN A 90 -6.31 -13.64 21.56
N PRO A 91 -7.09 -12.92 22.40
CA PRO A 91 -6.59 -11.73 23.08
C PRO A 91 -5.46 -12.04 24.07
N LEU A 92 -5.47 -13.22 24.70
CA LEU A 92 -4.41 -13.61 25.65
C LEU A 92 -3.08 -13.83 24.94
N GLN A 93 -3.11 -14.33 23.71
CA GLN A 93 -1.92 -14.57 22.90
C GLN A 93 -1.35 -13.26 22.35
N VAL A 94 -2.22 -12.34 21.90
CA VAL A 94 -1.82 -10.98 21.50
C VAL A 94 -1.21 -10.22 22.68
N HIS A 95 -1.81 -10.32 23.88
CA HIS A 95 -1.22 -9.75 25.10
C HIS A 95 0.14 -10.37 25.44
N TYR A 96 0.31 -11.69 25.29
CA TYR A 96 1.57 -12.35 25.57
C TYR A 96 2.71 -11.88 24.65
N GLN A 97 2.41 -11.57 23.38
CA GLN A 97 3.40 -10.98 22.46
C GLN A 97 3.88 -9.59 22.88
N SER A 98 3.09 -8.86 23.66
CA SER A 98 3.41 -7.51 24.14
C SER A 98 4.17 -7.47 25.47
N VAL A 99 4.30 -8.60 26.17
CA VAL A 99 4.88 -8.68 27.52
C VAL A 99 6.14 -9.57 27.49
N PRO A 100 7.24 -9.18 28.15
CA PRO A 100 8.43 -10.04 28.28
C PRO A 100 8.09 -11.37 28.97
N GLU A 101 8.68 -12.47 28.52
CA GLU A 101 8.38 -13.83 29.00
C GLU A 101 8.53 -13.99 30.54
N PHE A 102 9.41 -13.21 31.16
CA PHE A 102 9.63 -13.21 32.61
C PHE A 102 8.56 -12.44 33.41
N ALA A 103 7.85 -11.50 32.80
CA ALA A 103 6.93 -10.58 33.49
C ALA A 103 5.45 -10.99 33.39
N GLY A 104 5.13 -12.05 32.64
CA GLY A 104 3.76 -12.46 32.32
C GLY A 104 3.38 -13.84 32.86
N PRO A 105 2.12 -14.05 33.32
CA PRO A 105 1.61 -15.38 33.63
C PRO A 105 1.51 -16.25 32.36
N ARG A 106 1.99 -17.50 32.43
CA ARG A 106 1.92 -18.47 31.32
C ARG A 106 0.61 -19.25 31.37
N PHE A 107 -0.36 -18.88 30.54
CA PHE A 107 -1.67 -19.54 30.48
C PHE A 107 -1.61 -20.81 29.60
N LEU A 108 -1.28 -21.97 30.20
CA LEU A 108 -1.13 -23.24 29.47
C LEU A 108 -2.43 -23.80 28.85
N ALA A 109 -3.59 -23.45 29.41
CA ALA A 109 -4.90 -23.96 28.95
C ALA A 109 -5.60 -23.06 27.93
N ALA A 110 -5.15 -21.82 27.76
CA ALA A 110 -5.79 -20.80 26.90
C ALA A 110 -4.81 -20.21 25.85
N SER A 111 -3.66 -20.86 25.65
CA SER A 111 -2.63 -20.48 24.67
C SER A 111 -2.86 -21.06 23.27
N SER A 112 -4.05 -21.61 22.99
CA SER A 112 -4.38 -22.09 21.66
C SER A 112 -4.58 -20.91 20.72
N SER A 113 -3.92 -20.92 19.56
CA SER A 113 -4.15 -19.90 18.53
C SER A 113 -5.59 -19.98 18.03
N LEU A 114 -6.25 -18.83 17.92
CA LEU A 114 -7.57 -18.68 17.35
C LEU A 114 -7.46 -17.85 16.08
N THR A 115 -7.22 -18.52 14.96
CA THR A 115 -7.08 -17.84 13.67
C THR A 115 -8.44 -17.53 13.05
N MET A 116 -8.65 -16.29 12.62
CA MET A 116 -9.86 -15.86 11.90
C MET A 116 -9.50 -15.25 10.53
N PRO A 117 -10.31 -15.48 9.48
CA PRO A 117 -10.12 -14.82 8.20
C PRO A 117 -10.45 -13.32 8.31
N LEU A 118 -9.56 -12.50 7.75
CA LEU A 118 -9.70 -11.05 7.69
C LEU A 118 -9.75 -10.62 6.23
N ILE A 119 -10.85 -9.96 5.85
CA ILE A 119 -10.96 -9.29 4.56
C ILE A 119 -10.82 -7.80 4.83
N LEU A 120 -9.89 -7.16 4.13
CA LEU A 120 -9.64 -5.73 4.20
C LEU A 120 -9.94 -5.12 2.84
N THR A 121 -10.64 -4.00 2.84
CA THR A 121 -10.93 -3.21 1.65
C THR A 121 -10.38 -1.81 1.85
N LEU A 122 -9.42 -1.46 1.01
CA LEU A 122 -8.80 -0.15 0.96
C LEU A 122 -9.48 0.67 -0.14
N SER A 123 -9.94 1.87 0.21
CA SER A 123 -10.72 2.73 -0.68
C SER A 123 -10.44 4.20 -0.41
N GLU A 124 -10.94 5.08 -1.30
CA GLU A 124 -10.86 6.54 -1.15
C GLU A 124 -9.41 7.02 -0.93
N PHE A 125 -8.51 6.56 -1.81
CA PHE A 125 -7.09 6.96 -1.77
C PHE A 125 -6.98 8.46 -2.06
N ARG A 126 -6.47 9.21 -1.07
CA ARG A 126 -6.06 10.61 -1.24
C ARG A 126 -4.55 10.71 -1.18
N LEU A 127 -3.94 11.08 -2.30
CA LEU A 127 -2.52 11.31 -2.42
C LEU A 127 -2.24 12.76 -2.76
N ASN A 128 -1.28 13.36 -2.08
CA ASN A 128 -0.84 14.71 -2.34
C ASN A 128 0.66 14.81 -2.03
N GLY A 129 1.46 15.20 -3.02
CA GLY A 129 2.89 15.36 -2.79
C GLY A 129 3.69 15.63 -4.04
N ILE A 130 5.01 15.55 -3.91
CA ILE A 130 5.96 15.77 -5.01
C ILE A 130 6.42 14.44 -5.56
N VAL A 131 6.46 14.32 -6.88
CA VAL A 131 6.93 13.14 -7.60
C VAL A 131 8.02 13.56 -8.56
N VAL A 132 9.15 12.86 -8.51
CA VAL A 132 10.26 13.04 -9.42
C VAL A 132 10.27 11.88 -10.39
N PHE A 133 10.12 12.18 -11.68
CA PHE A 133 10.29 11.22 -12.75
C PHE A 133 11.69 11.38 -13.34
N VAL A 134 12.44 10.28 -13.31
CA VAL A 134 13.75 10.18 -13.94
C VAL A 134 13.68 9.04 -14.95
N TYR A 135 13.74 9.37 -16.23
CA TYR A 135 13.85 8.38 -17.29
C TYR A 135 15.22 8.46 -17.93
N SER A 136 15.80 7.30 -18.19
CA SER A 136 17.02 7.17 -18.97
C SER A 136 16.91 5.94 -19.86
N ARG A 137 17.32 6.03 -21.12
CA ARG A 137 17.28 4.90 -22.06
C ARG A 137 18.03 3.66 -21.55
N ALA A 138 19.09 3.84 -20.76
CA ALA A 138 19.87 2.74 -20.18
C ALA A 138 19.24 2.12 -18.92
N LYS A 139 18.44 2.89 -18.17
CA LYS A 139 17.91 2.50 -16.85
C LYS A 139 16.39 2.39 -16.77
N GLY A 140 15.66 2.80 -17.80
CA GLY A 140 14.19 2.85 -17.80
C GLY A 140 13.63 4.02 -16.98
N LEU A 141 12.34 3.92 -16.63
CA LEU A 141 11.63 4.92 -15.83
C LEU A 141 11.80 4.65 -14.34
N THR A 142 12.24 5.66 -13.60
CA THR A 142 12.33 5.66 -12.15
C THR A 142 11.41 6.74 -11.60
N ILE A 143 10.60 6.37 -10.60
CA ILE A 143 9.70 7.28 -9.91
C ILE A 143 10.16 7.38 -8.46
N VAL A 144 10.40 8.60 -7.98
CA VAL A 144 10.85 8.85 -6.60
C VAL A 144 9.88 9.82 -5.94
N PHE A 145 9.52 9.53 -4.70
CA PHE A 145 8.75 10.43 -3.84
C PHE A 145 9.68 11.00 -2.77
N PRO A 146 10.06 12.29 -2.85
CA PRO A 146 10.93 12.89 -1.85
C PRO A 146 10.26 13.05 -0.48
N ASN A 147 8.93 13.16 -0.48
CA ASN A 147 8.10 13.36 0.72
C ASN A 147 6.99 12.31 0.77
N ASP A 148 6.34 12.19 1.93
CA ASP A 148 5.14 11.37 2.08
C ASP A 148 4.02 11.89 1.18
N VAL A 149 3.49 11.01 0.33
CA VAL A 149 2.43 11.32 -0.62
C VAL A 149 1.06 10.88 -0.13
N LEU A 150 0.96 10.05 0.91
CA LEU A 150 -0.33 9.51 1.37
C LEU A 150 -0.97 10.47 2.37
N GLU A 151 -1.98 11.21 1.93
CA GLU A 151 -2.74 12.11 2.80
C GLU A 151 -3.74 11.35 3.66
N SER A 152 -4.56 10.50 3.03
CA SER A 152 -5.48 9.64 3.77
C SER A 152 -5.94 8.46 2.94
N ILE A 153 -6.37 7.40 3.61
CA ILE A 153 -6.99 6.23 3.01
C ILE A 153 -8.14 5.77 3.90
N LYS A 154 -9.19 5.19 3.32
CA LYS A 154 -10.24 4.53 4.09
C LYS A 154 -10.01 3.04 4.11
N VAL A 155 -9.80 2.49 5.30
CA VAL A 155 -9.67 1.06 5.54
C VAL A 155 -10.99 0.54 6.11
N SER A 156 -11.59 -0.43 5.41
CA SER A 156 -12.75 -1.17 5.89
C SER A 156 -12.40 -2.64 6.09
N SER A 157 -13.01 -3.27 7.08
CA SER A 157 -12.70 -4.62 7.53
C SER A 157 -13.95 -5.40 7.93
N THR A 158 -13.86 -6.74 7.90
CA THR A 158 -14.87 -7.62 8.52
C THR A 158 -15.06 -7.38 10.03
N PHE A 159 -14.11 -6.72 10.70
CA PHE A 159 -14.16 -6.39 12.13
C PHE A 159 -14.48 -4.92 12.43
N ASP A 160 -15.04 -4.18 11.47
CA ASP A 160 -15.40 -2.75 11.64
C ASP A 160 -16.40 -2.50 12.77
N PHE A 161 -17.12 -3.55 13.21
CA PHE A 161 -18.01 -3.49 14.36
C PHE A 161 -17.29 -3.27 15.70
N ILE A 162 -15.96 -3.48 15.76
CA ILE A 162 -15.14 -3.24 16.96
C ILE A 162 -14.29 -1.98 16.72
N PRO A 163 -14.67 -0.82 17.29
CA PRO A 163 -14.02 0.46 17.00
C PRO A 163 -12.51 0.48 17.32
N SER A 164 -12.09 -0.23 18.38
CA SER A 164 -10.67 -0.30 18.77
C SER A 164 -9.83 -1.02 17.72
N ILE A 165 -10.35 -2.12 17.15
CA ILE A 165 -9.65 -2.89 16.12
C ILE A 165 -9.65 -2.11 14.81
N ALA A 166 -10.79 -1.52 14.43
CA ALA A 166 -10.89 -0.70 13.22
C ALA A 166 -9.88 0.46 13.25
N ARG A 167 -9.78 1.20 14.37
CA ARG A 167 -8.80 2.28 14.53
C ARG A 167 -7.37 1.80 14.48
N TYR A 168 -7.08 0.67 15.13
CA TYR A 168 -5.75 0.07 15.10
C TYR A 168 -5.35 -0.34 13.67
N LEU A 169 -6.21 -1.08 12.97
CA LEU A 169 -5.97 -1.51 11.59
C LEU A 169 -5.84 -0.32 10.63
N GLN A 170 -6.68 0.70 10.78
CA GLN A 170 -6.58 1.95 10.01
C GLN A 170 -5.20 2.59 10.16
N ALA A 171 -4.75 2.84 11.39
CA ALA A 171 -3.47 3.49 11.64
C ALA A 171 -2.28 2.65 11.16
N GLU A 172 -2.33 1.34 11.40
CA GLU A 172 -1.24 0.43 11.05
C GLU A 172 -1.10 0.26 9.54
N ILE A 173 -2.23 0.12 8.82
CA ILE A 173 -2.23 0.01 7.36
C ILE A 173 -1.81 1.34 6.71
N GLU A 174 -2.26 2.47 7.25
CA GLU A 174 -1.84 3.78 6.76
C GLU A 174 -0.32 3.97 6.90
N ASN A 175 0.24 3.66 8.07
CA ASN A 175 1.69 3.69 8.29
C ASN A 175 2.44 2.75 7.35
N ARG A 176 1.92 1.53 7.14
CA ARG A 176 2.53 0.56 6.24
C ARG A 176 2.52 1.04 4.79
N LEU A 177 1.42 1.63 4.34
CA LEU A 177 1.30 2.18 2.99
C LEU A 177 2.25 3.37 2.77
N ARG A 178 2.44 4.22 3.78
CA ARG A 178 3.44 5.30 3.72
C ARG A 178 4.84 4.76 3.47
N LEU A 179 5.24 3.72 4.19
CA LEU A 179 6.53 3.05 3.99
C LEU A 179 6.61 2.41 2.59
N PHE A 180 5.54 1.75 2.15
CA PHE A 180 5.47 1.16 0.83
C PHE A 180 5.66 2.20 -0.29
N PHE A 181 4.99 3.35 -0.23
CA PHE A 181 5.16 4.40 -1.24
C PHE A 181 6.58 4.95 -1.26
N ARG A 182 7.24 5.03 -0.11
CA ARG A 182 8.60 5.56 0.00
C ARG A 182 9.65 4.56 -0.51
N ASP A 183 9.57 3.32 -0.09
CA ASP A 183 10.68 2.36 -0.23
C ASP A 183 10.43 1.35 -1.37
N ASP A 184 9.21 0.81 -1.47
CA ASP A 184 8.90 -0.34 -2.32
C ASP A 184 8.30 0.07 -3.68
N PHE A 185 7.45 1.10 -3.71
CA PHE A 185 6.76 1.54 -4.93
C PHE A 185 7.71 1.99 -6.05
N PRO A 186 8.79 2.77 -5.79
CA PRO A 186 9.79 3.10 -6.80
C PRO A 186 10.38 1.86 -7.50
N ILE A 187 10.65 0.80 -6.72
CA ILE A 187 11.24 -0.45 -7.20
C ILE A 187 10.25 -1.19 -8.09
N ILE A 188 8.97 -1.22 -7.70
CA ILE A 188 7.91 -1.84 -8.50
C ILE A 188 7.75 -1.13 -9.85
N MET A 189 7.73 0.20 -9.86
CA MET A 189 7.56 0.96 -11.10
C MET A 189 8.70 0.72 -12.08
N HIS A 190 9.93 0.58 -11.58
CA HIS A 190 11.07 0.17 -12.40
C HIS A 190 10.92 -1.25 -12.98
N LYS A 191 10.31 -2.20 -12.24
CA LYS A 191 10.07 -3.58 -12.74
C LYS A 191 8.90 -3.69 -13.74
N ILE A 192 8.01 -2.69 -13.77
CA ILE A 192 6.86 -2.65 -14.67
C ILE A 192 7.22 -1.96 -16.00
N SER A 193 8.16 -1.01 -15.99
CA SER A 193 8.68 -0.29 -17.16
C SER A 193 9.42 -1.16 -18.17
#